data_AF-A0A5C7A3F8-F1
#
_entry.id   AF-A0A5C7A3F8-F1
#
_cell.length_a   1.000
_cell.length_b   1.000
_cell.length_c   1.000
_cell.angle_alpha   90.00
_cell.angle_beta   90.00
_cell.angle_gamma   90.00
#
_symmetry.space_group_name_H-M   'P 1'
#
loop_
_entity.id
_entity.type
_entity.pdbx_description
1 polymer ?
#
loop_
_entity_poly.entity_id
_entity_poly.type
_entity_poly.pdbx_seq_one_letter_code
_entity_poly.pdbx_strand_id
1 'polypeptide(L)'
;MKTAYSLKQLIIAASVSATFLSSALAADTLKMELQANKISKGINGKSSYIAASDAKIGETVQYRAIYTNVIEQPISNVAVILPIPANMTFTGEAKPISAQATVDGKNYADMPLMRRVNGKVVKIPLSEYRALRWNIKWLPASKSADVSMNTIVN
;
A
#
# COMPACT_ATOMS: atom_id res chain seq x y z
N MET A 1 -45.01 -52.50 -54.13
CA MET A 1 -45.04 -52.99 -52.73
C MET A 1 -43.62 -53.12 -52.24
N LYS A 2 -43.31 -52.46 -51.10
CA LYS A 2 -42.16 -52.72 -50.19
C LYS A 2 -40.76 -52.44 -50.79
N THR A 3 -39.79 -51.80 -50.16
CA THR A 3 -39.56 -51.20 -48.83
C THR A 3 -38.24 -50.42 -48.94
N ALA A 4 -38.09 -49.34 -48.15
CA ALA A 4 -36.90 -48.49 -48.02
C ALA A 4 -35.69 -49.19 -47.37
N TYR A 5 -34.58 -48.42 -47.15
CA TYR A 5 -33.44 -48.54 -46.20
C TYR A 5 -32.10 -48.29 -46.95
N SER A 6 -31.49 -47.10 -47.00
CA SER A 6 -30.90 -46.19 -46.00
C SER A 6 -29.45 -46.53 -45.56
N LEU A 7 -28.53 -45.67 -46.04
CA LEU A 7 -27.42 -44.97 -45.37
C LEU A 7 -26.37 -45.74 -44.53
N LYS A 8 -25.09 -45.44 -44.78
CA LYS A 8 -24.17 -44.80 -43.81
C LYS A 8 -22.77 -44.58 -44.42
N GLN A 9 -22.48 -43.36 -44.88
CA GLN A 9 -21.10 -42.88 -44.99
C GLN A 9 -20.80 -42.06 -43.73
N LEU A 10 -19.84 -42.56 -42.95
CA LEU A 10 -19.39 -41.98 -41.70
C LEU A 10 -18.34 -40.91 -42.02
N ILE A 11 -18.73 -39.65 -42.09
CA ILE A 11 -17.79 -38.52 -42.15
C ILE A 11 -17.49 -38.12 -40.71
N ILE A 12 -16.30 -38.46 -40.24
CA ILE A 12 -15.79 -38.02 -38.94
C ILE A 12 -15.24 -36.60 -39.13
N ALA A 13 -16.05 -35.60 -38.76
CA ALA A 13 -15.58 -34.22 -38.69
C ALA A 13 -14.80 -34.04 -37.38
N ALA A 14 -13.48 -34.02 -37.47
CA ALA A 14 -12.61 -33.67 -36.34
C ALA A 14 -12.64 -32.15 -36.12
N SER A 15 -13.45 -31.67 -35.18
CA SER A 15 -13.43 -30.29 -34.73
C SER A 15 -12.21 -30.06 -33.82
N VAL A 16 -11.15 -29.46 -34.36
CA VAL A 16 -10.03 -28.97 -33.54
C VAL A 16 -10.48 -27.67 -32.86
N SER A 17 -11.00 -27.79 -31.64
CA SER A 17 -11.24 -26.64 -30.77
C SER A 17 -9.88 -26.15 -30.25
N ALA A 18 -9.32 -25.12 -30.89
CA ALA A 18 -8.20 -24.38 -30.34
C ALA A 18 -8.72 -23.53 -29.17
N THR A 19 -8.55 -24.03 -27.95
CA THR A 19 -8.75 -23.24 -26.74
C THR A 19 -7.61 -22.22 -26.66
N PHE A 20 -7.92 -20.95 -26.97
CA PHE A 20 -7.03 -19.84 -26.63
C PHE A 20 -6.95 -19.75 -25.10
N LEU A 21 -5.86 -20.24 -24.53
CA LEU A 21 -5.48 -19.94 -23.16
C LEU A 21 -5.06 -18.47 -23.13
N SER A 22 -6.00 -17.58 -22.80
CA SER A 22 -5.66 -16.21 -22.42
C SER A 22 -4.82 -16.29 -21.15
N SER A 23 -3.50 -16.17 -21.29
CA SER A 23 -2.62 -15.89 -20.16
C SER A 23 -2.98 -14.50 -19.63
N ALA A 24 -3.82 -14.45 -18.60
CA ALA A 24 -4.02 -13.23 -17.83
C ALA A 24 -2.71 -12.95 -17.09
N LEU A 25 -1.87 -12.08 -17.66
CA LEU A 25 -0.79 -11.46 -16.91
C LEU A 25 -1.44 -10.61 -15.84
N ALA A 26 -1.32 -11.00 -14.56
CA ALA A 26 -1.78 -10.19 -13.45
C ALA A 26 -0.92 -8.93 -13.40
N ALA A 27 -1.27 -7.93 -14.22
CA ALA A 27 -0.70 -6.60 -14.11
C ALA A 27 -1.06 -6.07 -12.73
N ASP A 28 -0.05 -5.68 -11.95
CA ASP A 28 -0.26 -5.12 -10.64
C ASP A 28 -1.11 -3.85 -10.79
N THR A 29 -2.35 -3.88 -10.31
CA THR A 29 -3.34 -2.81 -10.51
C THR A 29 -2.93 -1.50 -9.86
N LEU A 30 -1.96 -1.56 -8.95
CA LEU A 30 -1.47 -0.44 -8.18
C LEU A 30 0.06 -0.38 -8.22
N LYS A 31 0.61 0.69 -8.80
CA LYS A 31 2.04 0.97 -8.76
C LYS A 31 2.38 1.74 -7.48
N MET A 32 3.44 1.36 -6.79
CA MET A 32 3.95 2.08 -5.61
C MET A 32 5.35 2.64 -5.85
N GLU A 33 5.57 3.90 -5.47
CA GLU A 33 6.87 4.55 -5.46
C GLU A 33 7.18 5.09 -4.05
N LEU A 34 8.28 4.63 -3.44
CA LEU A 34 8.71 5.04 -2.10
C LEU A 34 9.89 6.01 -2.19
N GLN A 35 9.78 7.13 -1.49
CA GLN A 35 10.83 8.12 -1.33
C GLN A 35 11.19 8.27 0.14
N ALA A 36 12.48 8.22 0.45
CA ALA A 36 13.02 8.49 1.78
C ALA A 36 13.90 9.74 1.71
N ASN A 37 13.42 10.83 2.32
CA ASN A 37 14.09 12.12 2.28
C ASN A 37 14.31 12.65 3.68
N LYS A 38 15.56 13.02 3.99
CA LYS A 38 15.86 13.84 5.16
C LYS A 38 15.17 15.20 5.04
N ILE A 39 14.57 15.65 6.14
CA ILE A 39 14.03 17.01 6.28
C ILE A 39 15.12 17.89 6.86
N SER A 40 15.59 18.87 6.07
CA SER A 40 16.47 19.93 6.57
C SER A 40 15.69 21.23 6.64
N LYS A 41 15.70 21.89 7.80
CA LYS A 41 15.08 23.21 7.96
C LYS A 41 16.07 24.26 7.47
N GLY A 42 15.75 24.91 6.36
CA GLY A 42 16.52 26.05 5.88
C GLY A 42 16.37 27.27 6.82
N ILE A 43 17.29 28.22 6.72
CA ILE A 43 17.35 29.47 7.50
C ILE A 43 16.03 30.27 7.42
N ASN A 44 15.25 30.06 6.34
CA ASN A 44 14.03 30.81 6.04
C ASN A 44 12.76 30.10 6.55
N GLY A 45 12.89 29.04 7.35
CA GLY A 45 11.77 28.22 7.84
C GLY A 45 11.18 27.24 6.81
N LYS A 46 11.66 27.27 5.55
CA LYS A 46 11.27 26.32 4.50
C LYS A 46 12.03 25.00 4.67
N SER A 47 11.30 23.90 4.70
CA SER A 47 11.89 22.56 4.72
C SER A 47 12.40 22.17 3.33
N SER A 48 13.62 21.66 3.25
CA SER A 48 14.16 20.98 2.08
C SER A 48 14.17 19.47 2.30
N TYR A 49 13.98 18.73 1.20
CA TYR A 49 13.95 17.27 1.17
C TYR A 49 15.16 16.79 0.38
N ILE A 50 16.06 16.09 1.06
CA ILE A 50 17.32 15.58 0.48
C ILE A 50 17.30 14.06 0.65
N ALA A 51 17.82 13.30 -0.31
CA ALA A 51 17.89 11.84 -0.19
C ALA A 51 18.48 11.41 1.17
N ALA A 52 17.86 10.44 1.81
CA ALA A 52 18.19 10.02 3.17
C ALA A 52 19.41 9.10 3.29
N SER A 53 20.24 8.95 2.23
CA SER A 53 21.41 8.06 2.19
C SER A 53 22.38 8.29 3.35
N ASP A 54 22.56 9.55 3.74
CA ASP A 54 23.50 9.99 4.78
C ASP A 54 22.77 10.57 6.00
N ALA A 55 21.55 10.09 6.29
CA ALA A 55 20.81 10.50 7.46
C ALA A 55 21.55 10.06 8.75
N LYS A 56 21.84 11.02 9.62
CA LYS A 56 22.54 10.84 10.89
C LYS A 56 21.56 10.67 12.04
N ILE A 57 22.05 10.12 13.14
CA ILE A 57 21.33 10.04 14.43
C ILE A 57 20.76 11.42 14.79
N GLY A 58 19.48 11.44 15.17
CA GLY A 58 18.74 12.65 15.51
C GLY A 58 18.15 13.41 14.31
N GLU A 59 18.49 13.07 13.07
CA GLU A 59 17.89 13.69 11.89
C GLU A 59 16.51 13.10 11.58
N THR A 60 15.60 13.94 11.08
CA THR A 60 14.25 13.52 10.66
C THR A 60 14.25 13.07 9.21
N VAL A 61 13.68 11.90 8.95
CA VAL A 61 13.48 11.32 7.62
C VAL A 61 11.98 11.20 7.34
N GLN A 62 11.54 11.74 6.21
CA GLN A 62 10.21 11.51 5.67
C GLN A 62 10.23 10.32 4.74
N TYR A 63 9.36 9.35 5.03
CA TYR A 63 8.99 8.29 4.10
C TYR A 63 7.70 8.70 3.42
N ARG A 64 7.72 8.89 2.10
CA ARG A 64 6.55 9.21 1.28
C ARG A 64 6.33 8.11 0.24
N ALA A 65 5.16 7.49 0.26
CA ALA A 65 4.76 6.53 -0.74
C ALA A 65 3.67 7.11 -1.64
N ILE A 66 3.84 6.97 -2.95
CA ILE A 66 2.88 7.38 -3.96
C ILE A 66 2.30 6.10 -4.57
N TYR A 67 0.98 5.93 -4.43
CA TYR A 67 0.24 4.82 -4.99
C TYR A 67 -0.54 5.29 -6.20
N THR A 68 -0.29 4.69 -7.36
CA THR A 68 -0.91 5.05 -8.64
C THR A 68 -1.76 3.89 -9.13
N ASN A 69 -3.05 4.15 -9.33
CA ASN A 69 -3.93 3.23 -10.02
C ASN A 69 -3.56 3.24 -11.52
N VAL A 70 -3.13 2.09 -12.04
CA VAL A 70 -2.67 1.96 -13.44
C VAL A 70 -3.72 1.34 -14.37
N ILE A 71 -4.92 1.06 -13.86
CA ILE A 71 -6.04 0.53 -14.65
C ILE A 71 -7.09 1.62 -14.93
N GLU A 72 -7.94 1.36 -15.92
CA GLU A 72 -8.99 2.27 -16.37
C GLU A 72 -10.27 2.20 -15.51
N GLN A 73 -10.21 1.51 -14.36
CA GLN A 73 -11.30 1.40 -13.41
C GLN A 73 -10.88 1.95 -12.04
N PRO A 74 -11.80 2.54 -11.27
CA PRO A 74 -11.49 2.96 -9.90
C PRO A 74 -11.25 1.75 -9.00
N ILE A 75 -10.33 1.91 -8.04
CA ILE A 75 -10.05 0.93 -6.99
C ILE A 75 -10.66 1.44 -5.68
N SER A 76 -11.42 0.59 -5.00
CA SER A 76 -12.03 0.93 -3.71
C SER A 76 -11.30 0.25 -2.55
N ASN A 77 -11.33 0.89 -1.38
CA ASN A 77 -10.82 0.34 -0.11
C ASN A 77 -9.37 -0.16 -0.16
N VAL A 78 -8.46 0.64 -0.72
CA VAL A 78 -7.02 0.33 -0.72
C VAL A 78 -6.46 0.57 0.68
N ALA A 79 -5.96 -0.48 1.32
CA ALA A 79 -5.22 -0.39 2.57
C ALA A 79 -3.72 -0.39 2.27
N VAL A 80 -3.03 0.68 2.67
CA VAL A 80 -1.58 0.82 2.48
C VAL A 80 -0.89 0.89 3.83
N ILE A 81 0.26 0.22 3.95
CA ILE A 81 1.00 0.10 5.21
C ILE A 81 2.43 0.58 4.98
N LEU A 82 2.91 1.48 5.83
CA LEU A 82 4.31 1.87 5.91
C LEU A 82 4.93 1.39 7.23
N PRO A 83 5.88 0.45 7.20
CA PRO A 83 6.59 0.01 8.40
C PRO A 83 7.57 1.08 8.86
N ILE A 84 7.67 1.27 10.17
CA ILE A 84 8.69 2.11 10.79
C ILE A 84 10.00 1.30 10.84
N PRO A 85 11.10 1.78 10.24
CA PRO A 85 12.39 1.08 10.29
C PRO A 85 12.86 0.83 11.73
N ALA A 86 13.53 -0.30 11.97
CA ALA A 86 13.89 -0.75 13.32
C ALA A 86 14.79 0.23 14.10
N ASN A 87 15.64 0.98 13.40
CA ASN A 87 16.56 1.98 13.95
C ASN A 87 15.96 3.41 13.97
N MET A 88 14.65 3.54 13.84
CA MET A 88 13.98 4.83 13.80
C MET A 88 12.75 4.86 14.71
N THR A 89 12.39 6.07 15.13
CA THR A 89 11.20 6.33 15.93
C THR A 89 10.24 7.23 15.16
N PHE A 90 8.95 6.92 15.15
CA PHE A 90 7.94 7.80 14.55
C PHE A 90 7.85 9.14 15.31
N THR A 91 7.80 10.25 14.60
CA THR A 91 7.78 11.59 15.23
C THR A 91 6.39 12.05 15.65
N GLY A 92 5.32 11.36 15.23
CA GLY A 92 3.94 11.82 15.39
C GLY A 92 3.37 12.50 14.14
N GLU A 93 4.21 12.82 13.15
CA GLU A 93 3.78 13.52 11.94
C GLU A 93 3.52 12.55 10.79
N ALA A 94 2.27 12.50 10.35
CA ALA A 94 1.79 11.67 9.26
C ALA A 94 0.85 12.44 8.33
N LYS A 95 0.86 12.12 7.04
CA LYS A 95 -0.06 12.69 6.05
C LYS A 95 -0.62 11.58 5.14
N PRO A 96 -1.92 11.57 4.84
CA PRO A 96 -2.99 12.29 5.52
C PRO A 96 -3.04 11.97 7.02
N ILE A 97 -3.69 12.82 7.82
CA ILE A 97 -3.78 12.67 9.28
C ILE A 97 -4.62 11.45 9.72
N SER A 98 -5.36 10.84 8.79
CA SER A 98 -6.22 9.66 9.02
C SER A 98 -5.45 8.34 9.19
N ALA A 99 -4.13 8.41 9.41
CA ALA A 99 -3.31 7.23 9.61
C ALA A 99 -3.70 6.50 10.90
N GLN A 100 -3.72 5.18 10.83
CA GLN A 100 -3.83 4.29 11.98
C GLN A 100 -2.45 3.75 12.31
N ALA A 101 -2.15 3.50 13.58
CA ALA A 101 -0.89 2.94 14.03
C ALA A 101 -1.05 1.54 14.62
N THR A 102 0.05 0.81 14.68
CA THR A 102 0.13 -0.49 15.35
C THR A 102 1.44 -0.62 16.13
N VAL A 103 1.42 -1.42 17.19
CA VAL A 103 2.61 -1.86 17.94
C VAL A 103 2.99 -3.31 17.64
N ASP A 104 2.13 -4.07 16.96
CA ASP A 104 2.25 -5.52 16.78
C ASP A 104 2.12 -5.97 15.31
N GLY A 105 1.84 -5.05 14.38
CA GLY A 105 1.65 -5.35 12.96
C GLY A 105 0.29 -5.98 12.63
N LYS A 106 -0.59 -6.15 13.61
CA LYS A 106 -1.87 -6.86 13.49
C LYS A 106 -3.05 -5.97 13.82
N ASN A 107 -2.97 -5.30 14.97
CA ASN A 107 -4.02 -4.43 15.48
C ASN A 107 -3.67 -2.99 15.14
N TYR A 108 -4.46 -2.39 14.26
CA TYR A 108 -4.33 -1.01 13.85
C TYR A 108 -5.46 -0.19 14.45
N ALA A 109 -5.12 0.94 15.07
CA ALA A 109 -6.08 1.86 15.67
C ALA A 109 -5.68 3.31 15.42
N ASP A 110 -6.63 4.22 15.59
CA ASP A 110 -6.40 5.65 15.40
C ASP A 110 -5.37 6.18 16.41
N MET A 111 -4.55 7.14 15.98
CA MET A 111 -3.55 7.74 16.85
C MET A 111 -4.16 8.84 17.73
N PRO A 112 -3.74 8.98 19.01
CA PRO A 112 -2.70 8.20 19.67
C PRO A 112 -3.21 6.83 20.16
N LEU A 113 -2.34 5.82 20.08
CA LEU A 113 -2.61 4.51 20.67
C LEU A 113 -2.66 4.59 22.20
N MET A 114 -3.59 3.85 22.78
CA MET A 114 -3.85 3.82 24.23
C MET A 114 -3.75 2.39 24.75
N ARG A 115 -3.25 2.23 25.99
CA ARG A 115 -3.26 0.96 26.72
C ARG A 115 -3.72 1.14 28.16
N ARG A 116 -4.20 0.07 28.78
CA ARG A 116 -4.44 0.05 30.24
C ARG A 116 -3.21 -0.48 30.97
N VAL A 117 -2.78 0.27 31.98
CA VAL A 117 -1.71 -0.14 32.92
C VAL A 117 -2.24 0.16 34.33
N ASN A 118 -2.31 -0.86 35.19
CA ASN A 118 -2.82 -0.74 36.56
C ASN A 118 -4.19 -0.04 36.65
N GLY A 119 -5.12 -0.40 35.76
CA GLY A 119 -6.47 0.20 35.70
C GLY A 119 -6.54 1.60 35.08
N LYS A 120 -5.40 2.26 34.81
CA LYS A 120 -5.35 3.58 34.18
C LYS A 120 -5.13 3.46 32.67
N VAL A 121 -5.86 4.28 31.90
CA VAL A 121 -5.62 4.41 30.45
C VAL A 121 -4.47 5.40 30.23
N VAL A 122 -3.44 4.97 29.51
CA VAL A 122 -2.23 5.75 29.21
C VAL A 122 -1.91 5.69 27.71
N LYS A 123 -1.26 6.74 27.20
CA LYS A 123 -0.75 6.78 25.83
C LYS A 123 0.41 5.81 25.67
N ILE A 124 0.42 5.08 24.57
CA ILE A 124 1.57 4.29 24.14
C ILE A 124 2.63 5.27 23.57
N PRO A 125 3.89 5.21 24.01
CA PRO A 125 4.98 6.00 23.44
C PRO A 125 5.18 5.72 21.94
N LEU A 126 5.55 6.75 21.18
CA LEU A 126 5.77 6.63 19.74
C LEU A 126 6.93 5.68 19.39
N SER A 127 7.89 5.48 20.30
CA SER A 127 8.98 4.51 20.16
C SER A 127 8.51 3.05 20.11
N GLU A 128 7.28 2.77 20.54
CA GLU A 128 6.70 1.44 20.46
C GLU A 128 5.91 1.20 19.16
N TYR A 129 5.70 2.24 18.35
CA TYR A 129 4.94 2.12 17.11
C TYR A 129 5.79 1.38 16.08
N ARG A 130 5.15 0.48 15.32
CA ARG A 130 5.83 -0.40 14.35
C ARG A 130 5.45 -0.15 12.91
N ALA A 131 4.23 0.33 12.65
CA ALA A 131 3.80 0.70 11.31
C ALA A 131 2.62 1.67 11.37
N LEU A 132 2.42 2.39 10.26
CA LEU A 132 1.20 3.15 10.00
C LEU A 132 0.41 2.52 8.85
N ARG A 133 -0.92 2.67 8.88
CA ARG A 133 -1.85 2.22 7.85
C ARG A 133 -2.78 3.36 7.43
N TRP A 134 -3.00 3.51 6.14
CA TRP A 134 -4.05 4.37 5.60
C TRP A 134 -5.06 3.53 4.82
N ASN A 135 -6.34 3.87 4.96
CA ASN A 135 -7.42 3.27 4.19
C ASN A 135 -7.95 4.29 3.17
N ILE A 136 -7.51 4.16 1.93
CA ILE A 136 -7.95 4.99 0.81
C ILE A 136 -9.27 4.41 0.29
N LYS A 137 -10.37 5.10 0.58
CA LYS A 137 -11.72 4.61 0.25
C LYS A 137 -11.96 4.50 -1.26
N TRP A 138 -11.38 5.41 -2.03
CA TRP A 138 -11.61 5.52 -3.46
C TRP A 138 -10.37 6.09 -4.15
N LEU A 139 -9.80 5.33 -5.08
CA LEU A 139 -8.69 5.75 -5.93
C LEU A 139 -9.13 5.67 -7.40
N PRO A 140 -9.45 6.81 -8.04
CA PRO A 140 -9.94 6.82 -9.42
C PRO A 140 -8.97 6.22 -10.42
N ALA A 141 -9.48 5.83 -11.59
CA ALA A 141 -8.68 5.36 -12.72
C ALA A 141 -7.56 6.34 -13.07
N SER A 142 -6.35 5.82 -13.28
CA SER A 142 -5.17 6.62 -13.67
C SER A 142 -4.83 7.78 -12.72
N LYS A 143 -5.23 7.70 -11.45
CA LYS A 143 -4.92 8.70 -10.41
C LYS A 143 -4.03 8.12 -9.33
N SER A 144 -3.39 9.03 -8.58
CA SER A 144 -2.51 8.70 -7.48
C SER A 144 -3.01 9.24 -6.15
N ALA A 145 -2.64 8.57 -5.08
CA ALA A 145 -2.74 9.04 -3.71
C ALA A 145 -1.38 8.89 -3.04
N ASP A 146 -0.98 9.88 -2.25
CA ASP A 146 0.24 9.83 -1.48
C ASP A 146 -0.01 9.78 0.02
N VAL A 147 0.86 9.05 0.71
CA VAL A 147 0.91 8.96 2.16
C VAL A 147 2.34 9.16 2.62
N SER A 148 2.53 9.74 3.80
CA SER A 148 3.84 9.91 4.39
C SER A 148 3.85 9.85 5.90
N MET A 149 5.01 9.50 6.44
CA MET A 149 5.32 9.60 7.86
C MET A 149 6.72 10.14 8.05
N ASN A 150 6.91 10.88 9.13
CA ASN A 150 8.23 11.34 9.55
C ASN A 150 8.73 10.45 10.70
N THR A 151 10.00 10.07 10.61
CA THR A 151 10.71 9.33 11.64
C THR A 151 11.98 10.06 12.02
N ILE A 152 12.53 9.78 13.19
CA ILE A 152 13.84 10.25 13.63
C ILE A 152 14.79 9.05 13.72
N VAL A 153 16.04 9.21 13.28
CA VAL A 153 17.08 8.20 13.43
C VAL A 153 17.50 8.10 14.89
N ASN A 154 17.46 6.89 15.47
CA ASN A 154 17.84 6.62 16.86
C ASN A 154 19.35 6.55 17.06
#